data_AF-A0ABD5PTW2-F1
#
_entry.id   AF-A0ABD5PTW2-F1
#
_cell.length_a   1.000
_cell.length_b   1.000
_cell.length_c   1.000
_cell.angle_alpha   90.00
_cell.angle_beta   90.00
_cell.angle_gamma   90.00
#
_symmetry.space_group_name_H-M   'P 1'
#
loop_
_entity.id
_entity.type
_entity.pdbx_description
1 polymer ?
#
loop_
_entity_poly.entity_id
_entity_poly.type
_entity_poly.pdbx_seq_one_letter_code
_entity_poly.pdbx_strand_id
1 'polypeptide(L)'
;MTSVKEFRIEAEATADSLGRGSFVFTDDYSVFDWGKMPDRIPQKGASLCSMGAFNFELLESEGVPTHYRGVVENGEVVPLAETENPPREMAIDLTQVPDLPHEGREYDYEAYHADAGENYLVPLEIVFRNRVPVGSSLRRRTDPADHGLDLAAWPDEAVDLDEPIVEFSTKYEESDRYLDREEADYIAGNAAIGDLESIAREVNRIVTEQADAAGLVHEDGKIECLYYDGEIRVGDVVGTFDENRFSYEGTQLSKEVIRQYHKRTQPEWVEAVSEAKAEAKRSDVADWKGLCDIDPEPLDESVIETARDMYCAGANAYMDRDLFDAPPLSSAIGAVRRL
;
A
#
# COMPACT_ATOMS: atom_id res chain seq x y z
N MET A 1 13.10 -4.86 -5.46
CA MET A 1 13.26 -4.36 -4.07
C MET A 1 12.52 -3.05 -3.97
N THR A 2 11.44 -2.99 -3.18
CA THR A 2 10.72 -1.73 -2.97
C THR A 2 11.59 -0.80 -2.11
N SER A 3 11.49 0.51 -2.31
CA SER A 3 12.38 1.47 -1.64
C SER A 3 12.24 1.56 -0.10
N VAL A 4 11.26 0.89 0.50
CA VAL A 4 10.86 1.07 1.91
C VAL A 4 10.60 -0.24 2.69
N LYS A 5 10.59 -1.39 2.00
CA LYS A 5 10.35 -2.72 2.58
C LYS A 5 11.35 -3.71 1.99
N GLU A 6 12.18 -4.29 2.84
CA GLU A 6 13.11 -5.35 2.48
C GLU A 6 12.42 -6.71 2.65
N PHE A 7 12.85 -7.69 1.87
CA PHE A 7 12.28 -9.04 1.87
C PHE A 7 13.36 -10.04 2.24
N ARG A 8 13.08 -10.93 3.19
CA ARG A 8 13.96 -12.03 3.57
C ARG A 8 13.27 -13.35 3.30
N ILE A 9 13.98 -14.24 2.62
CA ILE A 9 13.50 -15.59 2.36
C ILE A 9 14.24 -16.54 3.30
N GLU A 10 13.47 -17.23 4.14
CA GLU A 10 13.96 -18.31 5.01
C GLU A 10 13.86 -19.66 4.28
N ALA A 11 12.73 -19.89 3.60
CA ALA A 11 12.48 -21.05 2.76
C ALA A 11 11.72 -20.60 1.50
N GLU A 12 12.21 -20.99 0.33
CA GLU A 12 11.54 -20.71 -0.94
C GLU A 12 10.20 -21.46 -1.03
N ALA A 13 9.23 -20.85 -1.71
CA ALA A 13 7.99 -21.52 -2.07
C ALA A 13 8.23 -22.53 -3.21
N THR A 14 7.36 -23.54 -3.31
CA THR A 14 7.33 -24.47 -4.44
C THR A 14 5.90 -24.56 -4.99
N ALA A 15 5.72 -25.23 -6.12
CA ALA A 15 4.39 -25.50 -6.70
C ALA A 15 3.39 -26.10 -5.70
N ASP A 16 3.86 -26.90 -4.76
CA ASP A 16 3.00 -27.67 -3.85
C ASP A 16 3.03 -27.17 -2.40
N SER A 17 3.89 -26.20 -2.06
CA SER A 17 4.05 -25.75 -0.67
C SER A 17 4.43 -24.28 -0.54
N LEU A 18 3.81 -23.61 0.44
CA LEU A 18 4.19 -22.27 0.86
C LEU A 18 5.61 -22.27 1.43
N GLY A 19 6.38 -21.26 1.04
CA GLY A 19 7.66 -20.92 1.63
C GLY A 19 7.49 -20.13 2.92
N ARG A 20 8.61 -19.64 3.46
CA ARG A 20 8.65 -18.84 4.68
C ARG A 20 9.58 -17.66 4.50
N GLY A 21 9.16 -16.50 4.96
CA GLY A 21 9.97 -15.29 4.89
C GLY A 21 9.50 -14.23 5.85
N SER A 22 10.09 -13.05 5.69
CA SER A 22 9.69 -11.88 6.45
C SER A 22 9.80 -10.60 5.63
N PHE A 23 8.90 -9.66 5.92
CA PHE A 23 9.06 -8.27 5.55
C PHE A 23 9.82 -7.54 6.64
N VAL A 24 10.84 -6.77 6.26
CA VAL A 24 11.58 -5.87 7.15
C VAL A 24 11.27 -4.43 6.75
N PHE A 25 10.59 -3.72 7.64
CA PHE A 25 10.10 -2.36 7.40
C PHE A 25 11.18 -1.34 7.76
N THR A 26 11.59 -0.53 6.78
CA THR A 26 12.63 0.47 6.96
C THR A 26 12.02 1.84 7.31
N ASP A 27 12.86 2.73 7.85
CA ASP A 27 12.49 4.14 8.09
C ASP A 27 12.70 5.00 6.84
N ASP A 28 13.00 4.37 5.71
CA ASP A 28 13.13 5.06 4.44
C ASP A 28 11.74 5.46 3.92
N TYR A 29 11.73 6.51 3.12
CA TYR A 29 10.56 6.95 2.38
C TYR A 29 10.97 7.37 0.97
N SER A 30 9.98 7.45 0.09
CA SER A 30 10.16 7.81 -1.33
C SER A 30 9.00 8.70 -1.78
N VAL A 31 9.34 9.84 -2.38
CA VAL A 31 8.40 10.78 -3.00
C VAL A 31 8.83 11.07 -4.43
N PHE A 32 7.87 11.40 -5.31
CA PHE A 32 8.10 11.66 -6.73
C PHE A 32 8.82 10.53 -7.48
N ASP A 33 8.68 9.28 -7.04
CA ASP A 33 9.38 8.10 -7.57
C ASP A 33 10.91 8.21 -7.53
N TRP A 34 11.46 9.14 -6.73
CA TRP A 34 12.91 9.38 -6.62
C TRP A 34 13.70 8.16 -6.10
N GLY A 35 13.01 7.26 -5.41
CA GLY A 35 13.61 6.19 -4.62
C GLY A 35 13.88 6.66 -3.19
N LYS A 36 14.89 6.07 -2.56
CA LYS A 36 15.26 6.40 -1.18
C LYS A 36 15.68 7.88 -1.07
N MET A 37 15.01 8.59 -0.18
CA MET A 37 15.31 9.98 0.18
C MET A 37 16.58 10.07 1.05
N PRO A 38 17.25 11.23 1.13
CA PRO A 38 18.47 11.39 1.92
C PRO A 38 18.24 11.17 3.42
N ASP A 39 17.03 11.48 3.89
CA ASP A 39 16.63 11.32 5.29
C ASP A 39 15.86 10.02 5.55
N ARG A 40 15.76 9.69 6.82
CA ARG A 40 14.85 8.66 7.35
C ARG A 40 13.85 9.30 8.29
N ILE A 41 12.67 8.70 8.39
CA ILE A 41 11.65 9.08 9.37
C ILE A 41 11.71 8.04 10.49
N PRO A 42 12.32 8.36 11.64
CA PRO A 42 12.51 7.38 12.71
C PRO A 42 11.20 6.70 13.08
N GLN A 43 11.25 5.38 13.31
CA GLN A 43 10.10 4.56 13.70
C GLN A 43 8.95 4.47 12.68
N LYS A 44 9.04 5.09 11.49
CA LYS A 44 8.06 4.88 10.41
C LYS A 44 7.90 3.40 10.11
N GLY A 45 8.99 2.68 9.88
CA GLY A 45 8.93 1.26 9.55
C GLY A 45 8.29 0.45 10.67
N ALA A 46 8.60 0.76 11.92
CA ALA A 46 8.02 0.08 13.06
C ALA A 46 6.51 0.34 13.21
N SER A 47 6.07 1.59 12.97
CA SER A 47 4.65 1.96 12.99
C SER A 47 3.85 1.21 11.92
N LEU A 48 4.38 1.12 10.70
CA LEU A 48 3.75 0.41 9.58
C LEU A 48 3.73 -1.10 9.81
N CYS A 49 4.81 -1.68 10.36
CA CYS A 49 4.86 -3.08 10.74
C CYS A 49 3.81 -3.42 11.81
N SER A 50 3.71 -2.58 12.84
CA SER A 50 2.73 -2.74 13.93
C SER A 50 1.29 -2.63 13.43
N MET A 51 0.99 -1.63 12.61
CA MET A 51 -0.35 -1.47 12.01
C MET A 51 -0.70 -2.65 11.09
N GLY A 52 0.24 -3.07 10.23
CA GLY A 52 0.01 -4.21 9.35
C GLY A 52 -0.26 -5.49 10.13
N ALA A 53 0.53 -5.75 11.18
CA ALA A 53 0.34 -6.91 12.06
C ALA A 53 -1.02 -6.86 12.77
N PHE A 54 -1.38 -5.70 13.33
CA PHE A 54 -2.68 -5.48 13.96
C PHE A 54 -3.83 -5.78 13.00
N ASN A 55 -3.76 -5.28 11.77
CA ASN A 55 -4.81 -5.51 10.78
C ASN A 55 -4.90 -6.98 10.35
N PHE A 56 -3.76 -7.67 10.18
CA PHE A 56 -3.79 -9.11 9.88
C PHE A 56 -4.42 -9.91 11.02
N GLU A 57 -4.05 -9.64 12.27
CA GLU A 57 -4.68 -10.29 13.44
C GLU A 57 -6.18 -9.99 13.53
N LEU A 58 -6.60 -8.76 13.19
CA LEU A 58 -8.01 -8.38 13.13
C LEU A 58 -8.77 -9.13 12.02
N LEU A 59 -8.20 -9.20 10.81
CA LEU A 59 -8.75 -9.96 9.68
C LEU A 59 -8.91 -11.45 10.03
N GLU A 60 -7.90 -12.06 10.64
CA GLU A 60 -7.96 -13.46 11.07
C GLU A 60 -9.04 -13.69 12.14
N SER A 61 -9.24 -12.74 13.05
CA SER A 61 -10.30 -12.81 14.07
C SER A 61 -11.71 -12.77 13.48
N GLU A 62 -11.87 -12.14 12.31
CA GLU A 62 -13.12 -12.09 11.52
C GLU A 62 -13.20 -13.25 10.50
N GLY A 63 -12.20 -14.13 10.45
CA GLY A 63 -12.19 -15.32 9.61
C GLY A 63 -11.70 -15.10 8.17
N VAL A 64 -11.04 -14.00 7.88
CA VAL A 64 -10.39 -13.73 6.59
C VAL A 64 -9.01 -14.41 6.58
N PRO A 65 -8.73 -15.36 5.67
CA PRO A 65 -7.42 -16.01 5.59
C PRO A 65 -6.31 -15.03 5.18
N THR A 66 -5.13 -15.16 5.79
CA THR A 66 -3.99 -14.29 5.49
C THR A 66 -2.70 -15.09 5.39
N HIS A 67 -1.65 -14.48 4.83
CA HIS A 67 -0.29 -15.05 4.83
C HIS A 67 0.51 -14.72 6.10
N TYR A 68 -0.06 -13.96 7.04
CA TYR A 68 0.63 -13.49 8.24
C TYR A 68 0.89 -14.64 9.21
N ARG A 69 2.04 -14.60 9.89
CA ARG A 69 2.43 -15.63 10.88
C ARG A 69 2.71 -15.05 12.26
N GLY A 70 2.82 -13.73 12.38
CA GLY A 70 3.30 -13.05 13.58
C GLY A 70 4.32 -11.96 13.25
N VAL A 71 4.73 -11.21 14.27
CA VAL A 71 5.88 -10.30 14.22
C VAL A 71 7.11 -11.00 14.81
N VAL A 72 8.30 -10.58 14.38
CA VAL A 72 9.56 -11.16 14.88
C VAL A 72 10.12 -10.28 16.00
N GLU A 73 10.19 -10.84 17.21
CA GLU A 73 10.88 -10.23 18.36
C GLU A 73 11.91 -11.22 18.91
N ASN A 74 13.15 -10.78 19.13
CA ASN A 74 14.25 -11.62 19.61
C ASN A 74 14.50 -12.91 18.80
N GLY A 75 14.12 -12.91 17.52
CA GLY A 75 14.27 -14.06 16.61
C GLY A 75 13.14 -15.09 16.70
N GLU A 76 12.12 -14.83 17.50
CA GLU A 76 10.93 -15.66 17.62
C GLU A 76 9.72 -14.98 16.95
N VAL A 77 8.82 -15.77 16.39
CA VAL A 77 7.58 -15.29 15.80
C VAL A 77 6.51 -15.29 16.89
N VAL A 78 5.98 -14.11 17.21
CA VAL A 78 5.01 -13.90 18.29
C VAL A 78 3.84 -13.04 17.81
N PRO A 79 2.66 -13.11 18.44
CA PRO A 79 1.58 -12.15 18.23
C PRO A 79 2.02 -10.73 18.60
N LEU A 80 1.47 -9.71 17.93
CA LEU A 80 1.75 -8.30 18.21
C LEU A 80 1.43 -7.94 19.67
N ALA A 81 0.39 -8.53 20.26
CA ALA A 81 0.02 -8.30 21.66
C ALA A 81 1.13 -8.69 22.65
N GLU A 82 2.02 -9.61 22.28
CA GLU A 82 3.09 -10.11 23.13
C GLU A 82 4.40 -9.32 23.01
N THR A 83 4.52 -8.40 22.04
CA THR A 83 5.76 -7.64 21.86
C THR A 83 5.97 -6.58 22.93
N GLU A 84 7.20 -6.49 23.44
CA GLU A 84 7.61 -5.43 24.37
C GLU A 84 7.98 -4.13 23.64
N ASN A 85 8.55 -4.24 22.44
CA ASN A 85 9.00 -3.10 21.65
C ASN A 85 8.28 -3.05 20.30
N PRO A 86 8.18 -1.87 19.66
CA PRO A 86 7.64 -1.77 18.31
C PRO A 86 8.39 -2.68 17.31
N PRO A 87 7.73 -3.70 16.72
CA PRO A 87 8.38 -4.62 15.80
C PRO A 87 8.74 -3.92 14.49
N ARG A 88 9.75 -4.45 13.78
CA ARG A 88 10.14 -4.01 12.42
C ARG A 88 10.12 -5.13 11.40
N GLU A 89 9.83 -6.34 11.85
CA GLU A 89 9.90 -7.54 11.03
C GLU A 89 8.61 -8.34 11.22
N MET A 90 7.99 -8.69 10.10
CA MET A 90 6.73 -9.41 10.03
C MET A 90 6.98 -10.74 9.33
N ALA A 91 6.72 -11.84 10.02
CA ALA A 91 6.83 -13.17 9.45
C ALA A 91 5.60 -13.49 8.60
N ILE A 92 5.84 -14.08 7.43
CA ILE A 92 4.80 -14.41 6.45
C ILE A 92 5.05 -15.78 5.82
N ASP A 93 3.98 -16.41 5.36
CA ASP A 93 4.04 -17.50 4.39
C ASP A 93 4.32 -16.91 3.00
N LEU A 94 5.19 -17.56 2.24
CA LEU A 94 5.55 -17.14 0.88
C LEU A 94 4.85 -18.00 -0.16
N THR A 95 4.34 -17.36 -1.19
CA THR A 95 3.84 -18.02 -2.39
C THR A 95 4.84 -17.85 -3.55
N GLN A 96 4.63 -18.54 -4.66
CA GLN A 96 5.45 -18.34 -5.84
C GLN A 96 5.06 -17.05 -6.56
N VAL A 97 6.05 -16.43 -7.18
CA VAL A 97 5.85 -15.37 -8.16
C VAL A 97 6.64 -15.79 -9.40
N PRO A 98 6.05 -16.59 -10.30
CA PRO A 98 6.68 -16.94 -11.56
C PRO A 98 7.03 -15.70 -12.39
N ASP A 99 7.95 -15.86 -13.34
CA ASP A 99 8.16 -14.86 -14.36
C ASP A 99 6.87 -14.70 -15.19
N LEU A 100 6.52 -13.46 -15.56
CA LEU A 100 5.42 -13.17 -16.48
C LEU A 100 6.01 -12.86 -17.87
N PRO A 101 6.09 -13.84 -18.79
CA PRO A 101 6.69 -13.63 -20.09
C PRO A 101 5.87 -12.64 -20.92
N HIS A 102 6.54 -11.85 -21.75
CA HIS A 102 5.85 -10.90 -22.62
C HIS A 102 6.59 -10.63 -23.93
N GLU A 103 5.83 -10.32 -24.98
CA GLU A 103 6.33 -9.74 -26.23
C GLU A 103 5.74 -8.33 -26.38
N GLY A 104 6.54 -7.31 -26.08
CA GLY A 104 6.04 -5.93 -26.03
C GLY A 104 5.02 -5.76 -24.91
N ARG A 105 3.76 -5.48 -25.26
CA ARG A 105 2.64 -5.26 -24.31
C ARG A 105 1.67 -6.45 -24.24
N GLU A 106 2.02 -7.57 -24.86
CA GLU A 106 1.27 -8.82 -24.78
C GLU A 106 1.94 -9.72 -23.73
N TYR A 107 1.24 -9.98 -22.62
CA TYR A 107 1.71 -10.76 -21.47
C TYR A 107 1.07 -12.14 -21.46
N ASP A 108 1.87 -13.18 -21.20
CA ASP A 108 1.45 -14.58 -21.21
C ASP A 108 1.08 -15.06 -19.80
N TYR A 109 -0.17 -14.77 -19.41
CA TYR A 109 -0.73 -15.21 -18.13
C TYR A 109 -0.99 -16.72 -18.09
N GLU A 110 -1.18 -17.39 -19.23
CA GLU A 110 -1.30 -18.85 -19.28
C GLU A 110 0.02 -19.51 -18.87
N ALA A 111 1.16 -19.01 -19.37
CA ALA A 111 2.48 -19.47 -18.97
C ALA A 111 2.76 -19.19 -17.49
N TYR A 112 2.36 -18.01 -16.98
CA TYR A 112 2.47 -17.67 -15.56
C TYR A 112 1.75 -18.70 -14.68
N HIS A 113 0.48 -18.98 -14.98
CA HIS A 113 -0.35 -19.93 -14.21
C HIS A 113 0.13 -21.37 -14.36
N ALA A 114 0.65 -21.76 -15.53
CA ALA A 114 1.19 -23.10 -15.76
C ALA A 114 2.45 -23.39 -14.93
N ASP A 115 3.30 -22.38 -14.70
CA ASP A 115 4.51 -22.51 -13.86
C ASP A 115 4.19 -22.43 -12.36
N ALA A 116 3.21 -21.58 -12.01
CA ALA A 116 2.69 -21.43 -10.65
C ALA A 116 1.97 -22.67 -10.10
N GLY A 117 1.19 -23.36 -10.94
CA GLY A 117 0.29 -24.41 -10.48
C GLY A 117 -0.80 -23.88 -9.53
N GLU A 118 -0.89 -24.46 -8.34
CA GLU A 118 -1.90 -24.09 -7.33
C GLU A 118 -1.33 -23.22 -6.19
N ASN A 119 -0.14 -22.65 -6.36
CA ASN A 119 0.50 -21.77 -5.37
C ASN A 119 1.11 -20.54 -6.04
N TYR A 120 0.42 -19.40 -6.04
CA TYR A 120 0.90 -18.15 -6.63
C TYR A 120 0.34 -16.89 -5.99
N LEU A 121 1.08 -15.79 -6.11
CA LEU A 121 0.52 -14.46 -5.89
C LEU A 121 -0.38 -14.10 -7.07
N VAL A 122 -1.63 -13.73 -6.81
CA VAL A 122 -2.53 -13.31 -7.88
C VAL A 122 -1.94 -12.07 -8.56
N PRO A 123 -1.77 -12.03 -9.90
CA PRO A 123 -1.11 -10.94 -10.60
C PRO A 123 -2.02 -9.71 -10.78
N LEU A 124 -2.73 -9.35 -9.70
CA LEU A 124 -3.66 -8.24 -9.61
C LEU A 124 -3.38 -7.42 -8.36
N GLU A 125 -3.54 -6.11 -8.51
CA GLU A 125 -3.80 -5.19 -7.41
C GLU A 125 -5.31 -4.98 -7.28
N ILE A 126 -5.85 -5.17 -6.07
CA ILE A 126 -7.29 -5.01 -5.81
C ILE A 126 -7.49 -3.72 -5.03
N VAL A 127 -8.07 -2.72 -5.69
CA VAL A 127 -8.25 -1.38 -5.13
C VAL A 127 -9.71 -1.21 -4.71
N PHE A 128 -9.96 -0.80 -3.48
CA PHE A 128 -11.28 -0.42 -3.00
C PHE A 128 -11.33 1.07 -2.65
N ARG A 129 -12.47 1.71 -2.89
CA ARG A 129 -12.66 3.14 -2.64
C ARG A 129 -13.93 3.37 -1.83
N ASN A 130 -13.80 4.08 -0.71
CA ASN A 130 -14.92 4.64 0.06
C ASN A 130 -15.17 6.10 -0.31
N ARG A 131 -14.16 6.75 -0.90
CA ARG A 131 -14.21 8.15 -1.33
C ARG A 131 -13.53 8.35 -2.68
N VAL A 132 -14.14 9.15 -3.54
CA VAL A 132 -13.58 9.52 -4.85
C VAL A 132 -13.14 10.99 -4.81
N PRO A 133 -11.85 11.30 -4.57
CA PRO A 133 -11.36 12.68 -4.62
C PRO A 133 -11.31 13.22 -6.05
N VAL A 134 -11.27 14.55 -6.22
CA VAL A 134 -11.21 15.24 -7.52
C VAL A 134 -10.05 14.74 -8.40
N GLY A 135 -8.90 14.43 -7.79
CA GLY A 135 -7.72 13.91 -8.50
C GLY A 135 -7.75 12.42 -8.85
N SER A 136 -8.83 11.69 -8.51
CA SER A 136 -8.90 10.24 -8.74
C SER A 136 -8.78 9.88 -10.22
N SER A 137 -8.02 8.83 -10.53
CA SER A 137 -7.93 8.28 -11.89
C SER A 137 -9.27 7.72 -12.37
N LEU A 138 -10.13 7.27 -11.45
CA LEU A 138 -11.47 6.76 -11.74
C LEU A 138 -12.32 7.76 -12.53
N ARG A 139 -12.24 9.04 -12.16
CA ARG A 139 -13.04 10.14 -12.75
C ARG A 139 -12.74 10.40 -14.22
N ARG A 140 -11.55 9.99 -14.69
CA ARG A 140 -11.12 10.13 -16.09
C ARG A 140 -11.48 8.92 -16.95
N ARG A 141 -11.88 7.81 -16.33
CA ARG A 141 -12.11 6.51 -16.97
C ARG A 141 -13.58 6.10 -17.00
N THR A 142 -14.39 6.63 -16.09
CA THR A 142 -15.77 6.21 -15.85
C THR A 142 -16.65 7.41 -15.51
N ASP A 143 -17.95 7.26 -15.66
CA ASP A 143 -18.97 8.19 -15.17
C ASP A 143 -19.56 7.70 -13.84
N PRO A 144 -20.14 8.58 -12.99
CA PRO A 144 -20.74 8.13 -11.72
C PRO A 144 -21.81 7.04 -11.89
N ALA A 145 -22.55 7.06 -12.99
CA ALA A 145 -23.59 6.09 -13.30
C ALA A 145 -23.05 4.67 -13.51
N ASP A 146 -21.79 4.51 -13.94
CA ASP A 146 -21.12 3.21 -14.06
C ASP A 146 -20.98 2.51 -12.69
N HIS A 147 -21.03 3.30 -11.62
CA HIS A 147 -20.89 2.86 -10.22
C HIS A 147 -22.20 2.97 -9.45
N GLY A 148 -23.34 3.11 -10.14
CA GLY A 148 -24.66 3.19 -9.50
C GLY A 148 -24.95 4.48 -8.75
N LEU A 149 -24.17 5.55 -8.96
CA LEU A 149 -24.37 6.84 -8.32
C LEU A 149 -25.39 7.69 -9.08
N ASP A 150 -26.34 8.31 -8.38
CA ASP A 150 -27.33 9.23 -8.95
C ASP A 150 -26.72 10.64 -9.16
N LEU A 151 -25.66 10.70 -9.97
CA LEU A 151 -24.95 11.92 -10.34
C LEU A 151 -24.77 11.96 -11.86
N ALA A 152 -25.08 13.11 -12.47
CA ALA A 152 -24.98 13.27 -13.93
C ALA A 152 -23.52 13.30 -14.43
N ALA A 153 -22.59 13.76 -13.59
CA ALA A 153 -21.16 13.82 -13.84
C ALA A 153 -20.43 13.93 -12.49
N TRP A 154 -19.12 13.65 -12.49
CA TRP A 154 -18.29 13.86 -11.30
C TRP A 154 -18.25 15.34 -10.90
N PRO A 155 -18.60 15.71 -9.65
CA PRO A 155 -18.60 17.11 -9.20
C PRO A 155 -17.18 17.60 -8.89
N ASP A 156 -16.94 18.92 -8.83
CA ASP A 156 -15.63 19.50 -8.48
C ASP A 156 -15.28 19.41 -6.98
N GLU A 157 -15.77 18.37 -6.31
CA GLU A 157 -15.51 18.05 -4.91
C GLU A 157 -15.38 16.53 -4.71
N ALA A 158 -14.84 16.11 -3.57
CA ALA A 158 -14.77 14.69 -3.24
C ALA A 158 -16.17 14.11 -3.01
N VAL A 159 -16.39 12.88 -3.46
CA VAL A 159 -17.65 12.16 -3.29
C VAL A 159 -17.43 11.00 -2.34
N ASP A 160 -18.13 10.99 -1.22
CA ASP A 160 -18.19 9.84 -0.31
C ASP A 160 -19.19 8.82 -0.86
N LEU A 161 -18.88 7.54 -0.74
CA LEU A 161 -19.62 6.44 -1.34
C LEU A 161 -20.34 5.63 -0.26
N ASP A 162 -21.63 5.36 -0.46
CA ASP A 162 -22.41 4.49 0.44
C ASP A 162 -21.96 3.02 0.31
N GLU A 163 -21.61 2.59 -0.91
CA GLU A 163 -21.02 1.29 -1.19
C GLU A 163 -19.64 1.47 -1.84
N PRO A 164 -18.62 0.73 -1.38
CA PRO A 164 -17.29 0.89 -1.94
C PRO A 164 -17.23 0.40 -3.39
N ILE A 165 -16.49 1.13 -4.21
CA ILE A 165 -16.13 0.70 -5.56
C ILE A 165 -14.89 -0.19 -5.44
N VAL A 166 -14.94 -1.37 -6.05
CA VAL A 166 -13.78 -2.28 -6.18
C VAL A 166 -13.33 -2.29 -7.64
N GLU A 167 -12.04 -2.06 -7.85
CA GLU A 167 -11.38 -2.08 -9.15
C GLU A 167 -10.17 -3.01 -9.12
N PHE A 168 -9.85 -3.59 -10.27
CA PHE A 168 -8.67 -4.42 -10.45
C PHE A 168 -7.69 -3.71 -11.38
N SER A 169 -6.40 -3.76 -11.05
CA SER A 169 -5.33 -3.41 -11.97
C SER A 169 -4.30 -4.52 -12.07
N THR A 170 -3.56 -4.54 -13.17
CA THR A 170 -2.47 -5.50 -13.36
C THR A 170 -1.39 -5.30 -12.31
N LYS A 171 -0.68 -6.38 -12.03
CA LYS A 171 0.57 -6.39 -11.29
C LYS A 171 1.62 -7.11 -12.15
N TYR A 172 2.87 -6.65 -12.09
CA TYR A 172 4.02 -7.20 -12.84
C TYR A 172 4.11 -6.87 -14.34
N GLU A 173 3.11 -6.19 -14.91
CA GLU A 173 3.29 -5.55 -16.21
C GLU A 173 4.31 -4.39 -16.11
N GLU A 174 4.83 -3.92 -17.25
CA GLU A 174 5.74 -2.76 -17.28
C GLU A 174 5.10 -1.49 -16.71
N SER A 175 3.78 -1.39 -16.79
CA SER A 175 2.99 -0.34 -16.18
C SER A 175 1.60 -0.85 -15.86
N ASP A 176 1.20 -0.72 -14.60
CA ASP A 176 -0.11 -1.16 -14.14
C ASP A 176 -1.23 -0.44 -14.88
N ARG A 177 -2.28 -1.19 -15.24
CA ARG A 177 -3.47 -0.68 -15.93
C ARG A 177 -4.73 -1.25 -15.28
N TYR A 178 -5.78 -0.44 -15.26
CA TYR A 178 -7.09 -0.88 -14.77
C TYR A 178 -7.77 -1.78 -15.80
N LEU A 179 -8.47 -2.79 -15.29
CA LEU A 179 -9.03 -3.88 -16.07
C LEU A 179 -10.56 -3.84 -16.01
N ASP A 180 -11.19 -4.36 -17.07
CA ASP A 180 -12.57 -4.81 -16.95
C ASP A 180 -12.62 -6.16 -16.21
N ARG A 181 -13.84 -6.60 -15.91
CA ARG A 181 -14.05 -7.79 -15.07
C ARG A 181 -13.66 -9.10 -15.76
N GLU A 182 -13.86 -9.20 -17.07
CA GLU A 182 -13.55 -10.42 -17.84
C GLU A 182 -12.04 -10.59 -17.96
N GLU A 183 -11.34 -9.50 -18.24
CA GLU A 183 -9.89 -9.49 -18.30
C GLU A 183 -9.25 -9.75 -16.93
N ALA A 184 -9.79 -9.16 -15.85
CA ALA A 184 -9.31 -9.43 -14.50
C ALA A 184 -9.51 -10.90 -14.08
N ASP A 185 -10.64 -11.52 -14.42
CA ASP A 185 -10.90 -12.94 -14.12
C ASP A 185 -9.93 -13.86 -14.87
N TYR A 186 -9.65 -13.56 -16.15
CA TYR A 186 -8.62 -14.28 -16.92
C TYR A 186 -7.23 -14.17 -16.27
N ILE A 187 -6.83 -12.96 -15.87
CA ILE A 187 -5.53 -12.69 -15.24
C ILE A 187 -5.43 -13.36 -13.86
N ALA A 188 -6.53 -13.39 -13.10
CA ALA A 188 -6.56 -13.98 -11.76
C ALA A 188 -6.38 -15.51 -11.75
N GLY A 189 -6.66 -16.19 -12.86
CA GLY A 189 -6.49 -17.63 -12.99
C GLY A 189 -7.51 -18.41 -12.16
N ASN A 190 -7.04 -19.28 -11.26
CA ASN A 190 -7.92 -20.07 -10.40
C ASN A 190 -8.57 -19.25 -9.27
N ALA A 191 -8.05 -18.06 -8.96
CA ALA A 191 -8.64 -17.16 -7.98
C ALA A 191 -9.81 -16.40 -8.61
N ALA A 192 -11.02 -16.95 -8.55
CA ALA A 192 -12.20 -16.36 -9.17
C ALA A 192 -12.40 -14.88 -8.76
N ILE A 193 -12.65 -14.01 -9.73
CA ILE A 193 -12.70 -12.56 -9.48
C ILE A 193 -13.81 -12.15 -8.50
N GLY A 194 -14.90 -12.93 -8.45
CA GLY A 194 -15.99 -12.72 -7.50
C GLY A 194 -15.57 -12.97 -6.05
N ASP A 195 -14.69 -13.93 -5.81
CA ASP A 195 -14.17 -14.24 -4.47
C ASP A 195 -13.14 -13.19 -4.05
N LEU A 196 -12.28 -12.76 -4.98
CA LEU A 196 -11.35 -11.63 -4.77
C LEU A 196 -12.08 -10.33 -4.43
N GLU A 197 -13.16 -10.00 -5.14
CA GLU A 197 -13.98 -8.83 -4.81
C GLU A 197 -14.63 -8.97 -3.42
N SER A 198 -15.15 -10.15 -3.09
CA SER A 198 -15.79 -10.41 -1.80
C SER A 198 -14.80 -10.22 -0.65
N ILE A 199 -13.58 -10.76 -0.79
CA ILE A 199 -12.49 -10.57 0.18
C ILE A 199 -12.11 -9.09 0.29
N ALA A 200 -11.97 -8.38 -0.84
CA ALA A 200 -11.62 -6.96 -0.84
C ALA A 200 -12.68 -6.09 -0.13
N ARG A 201 -13.97 -6.38 -0.34
CA ARG A 201 -15.07 -5.70 0.36
C ARG A 201 -15.02 -5.97 1.86
N GLU A 202 -14.74 -7.21 2.26
CA GLU A 202 -14.67 -7.58 3.68
C GLU A 202 -13.47 -6.95 4.38
N VAL A 203 -12.29 -7.01 3.75
CA VAL A 203 -11.09 -6.31 4.24
C VAL A 203 -11.35 -4.81 4.37
N ASN A 204 -11.96 -4.19 3.35
CA ASN A 204 -12.30 -2.77 3.41
C ASN A 204 -13.27 -2.46 4.55
N ARG A 205 -14.31 -3.28 4.75
CA ARG A 205 -15.26 -3.11 5.85
C ARG A 205 -14.52 -3.11 7.20
N ILE A 206 -13.72 -4.14 7.46
CA ILE A 206 -13.00 -4.31 8.73
C ILE A 206 -12.03 -3.14 8.99
N VAL A 207 -11.23 -2.76 7.99
CA VAL A 207 -10.27 -1.64 8.11
C VAL A 207 -10.99 -0.30 8.28
N THR A 208 -12.13 -0.10 7.60
CA THR A 208 -12.92 1.13 7.72
C THR A 208 -13.56 1.24 9.10
N GLU A 209 -14.15 0.16 9.62
CA GLU A 209 -14.72 0.12 10.98
C GLU A 209 -13.65 0.43 12.03
N GLN A 210 -12.44 -0.11 11.87
CA GLN A 210 -11.31 0.20 12.75
C GLN A 210 -10.87 1.66 12.66
N ALA A 211 -10.75 2.20 11.44
CA ALA A 211 -10.40 3.60 11.23
C ALA A 211 -11.44 4.55 11.86
N ASP A 212 -12.73 4.27 11.66
CA ASP A 212 -13.84 5.05 12.21
C ASP A 212 -13.81 5.04 13.75
N ALA A 213 -13.53 3.90 14.37
CA ALA A 213 -13.37 3.79 15.83
C ALA A 213 -12.23 4.67 16.37
N ALA A 214 -11.17 4.85 15.58
CA ALA A 214 -10.04 5.73 15.89
C ALA A 214 -10.25 7.20 15.46
N GLY A 215 -11.41 7.55 14.90
CA GLY A 215 -11.72 8.90 14.41
C GLY A 215 -10.99 9.27 13.10
N LEU A 216 -10.57 8.26 12.33
CA LEU A 216 -9.92 8.40 11.03
C LEU A 216 -10.93 8.14 9.91
N VAL A 217 -10.83 8.91 8.83
CA VAL A 217 -11.55 8.65 7.59
C VAL A 217 -10.70 7.77 6.70
N HIS A 218 -11.20 6.60 6.33
CA HIS A 218 -10.56 5.69 5.38
C HIS A 218 -11.07 5.95 3.96
N GLU A 219 -10.31 6.68 3.15
CA GLU A 219 -10.75 7.14 1.82
C GLU A 219 -10.70 6.02 0.78
N ASP A 220 -9.62 5.25 0.75
CA ASP A 220 -9.42 4.08 -0.12
C ASP A 220 -8.16 3.32 0.27
N GLY A 221 -8.01 2.15 -0.32
CA GLY A 221 -6.85 1.28 -0.12
C GLY A 221 -6.69 0.25 -1.21
N LYS A 222 -5.67 -0.56 -1.04
CA LYS A 222 -5.34 -1.67 -1.94
C LYS A 222 -4.96 -2.90 -1.11
N ILE A 223 -5.30 -4.07 -1.63
CA ILE A 223 -4.73 -5.34 -1.19
C ILE A 223 -4.18 -6.14 -2.37
N GLU A 224 -3.35 -7.10 -2.00
CA GLU A 224 -2.90 -8.19 -2.86
C GLU A 224 -3.35 -9.50 -2.22
N CYS A 225 -3.53 -10.52 -3.04
CA CYS A 225 -3.95 -11.84 -2.59
C CYS A 225 -3.04 -12.90 -3.19
N LEU A 226 -2.86 -14.00 -2.46
CA LEU A 226 -2.30 -15.23 -2.99
C LEU A 226 -3.38 -16.29 -3.11
N TYR A 227 -3.17 -17.23 -4.03
CA TYR A 227 -3.94 -18.44 -4.18
C TYR A 227 -3.07 -19.64 -3.78
N TYR A 228 -3.58 -20.47 -2.87
CA TYR A 228 -2.92 -21.70 -2.44
C TYR A 228 -3.94 -22.82 -2.23
N ASP A 229 -3.85 -23.90 -3.02
CA ASP A 229 -4.63 -25.14 -2.83
C ASP A 229 -6.15 -24.89 -2.65
N GLY A 230 -6.73 -24.06 -3.53
CA GLY A 230 -8.16 -23.75 -3.49
C GLY A 230 -8.57 -22.63 -2.52
N GLU A 231 -7.62 -22.03 -1.80
CA GLU A 231 -7.86 -20.95 -0.85
C GLU A 231 -7.21 -19.65 -1.30
N ILE A 232 -7.95 -18.55 -1.21
CA ILE A 232 -7.42 -17.20 -1.40
C ILE A 232 -7.05 -16.63 -0.02
N ARG A 233 -5.85 -16.09 0.11
CA ARG A 233 -5.39 -15.42 1.34
C ARG A 233 -4.95 -13.99 1.04
N VAL A 234 -5.23 -13.08 1.96
CA VAL A 234 -4.72 -11.71 1.89
C VAL A 234 -3.21 -11.73 2.09
N GLY A 235 -2.49 -11.15 1.12
CA GLY A 235 -1.04 -11.06 1.07
C GLY A 235 -0.53 -9.63 1.27
N ASP A 236 0.76 -9.44 0.98
CA ASP A 236 1.51 -8.21 1.18
C ASP A 236 1.27 -7.56 2.57
N VAL A 237 0.89 -6.28 2.63
CA VAL A 237 0.60 -5.54 3.86
C VAL A 237 -0.73 -4.81 3.69
N VAL A 238 -1.54 -4.79 4.74
CA VAL A 238 -2.91 -4.26 4.67
C VAL A 238 -3.14 -3.12 5.69
N GLY A 239 -3.88 -2.09 5.25
CA GLY A 239 -4.43 -1.07 6.15
C GLY A 239 -3.41 -0.16 6.83
N THR A 240 -2.26 0.08 6.21
CA THR A 240 -1.23 1.00 6.74
C THR A 240 -1.28 2.36 6.06
N PHE A 241 -0.66 3.38 6.66
CA PHE A 241 -0.60 4.75 6.12
C PHE A 241 0.15 4.91 4.79
N ASP A 242 0.94 3.91 4.38
CA ASP A 242 1.61 3.90 3.08
C ASP A 242 0.81 3.17 1.99
N GLU A 243 -0.05 2.21 2.36
CA GLU A 243 -0.85 1.41 1.42
C GLU A 243 -2.28 1.94 1.25
N ASN A 244 -2.82 2.60 2.27
CA ASN A 244 -4.16 3.17 2.27
C ASN A 244 -4.13 4.67 2.55
N ARG A 245 -5.18 5.37 2.12
CA ARG A 245 -5.38 6.80 2.41
C ARG A 245 -6.29 6.97 3.61
N PHE A 246 -5.68 7.29 4.74
CA PHE A 246 -6.38 7.73 5.94
C PHE A 246 -6.25 9.24 6.13
N SER A 247 -7.29 9.88 6.64
CA SER A 247 -7.23 11.27 7.05
C SER A 247 -7.84 11.50 8.43
N TYR A 248 -7.25 12.44 9.19
CA TYR A 248 -7.76 12.91 10.47
C TYR A 248 -8.10 14.39 10.35
N GLU A 249 -9.36 14.74 10.61
CA GLU A 249 -9.87 16.11 10.46
C GLU A 249 -9.51 16.73 9.08
N GLY A 250 -9.48 15.93 8.00
CA GLY A 250 -9.15 16.37 6.64
C GLY A 250 -7.65 16.52 6.34
N THR A 251 -6.76 16.05 7.22
CA THR A 251 -5.31 15.96 6.96
C THR A 251 -4.92 14.51 6.76
N GLN A 252 -4.29 14.18 5.63
CA GLN A 252 -3.85 12.82 5.34
C GLN A 252 -2.67 12.38 6.23
N LEU A 253 -2.73 11.16 6.73
CA LEU A 253 -1.66 10.52 7.48
C LEU A 253 -0.85 9.67 6.51
N SER A 254 0.08 10.27 5.79
CA SER A 254 0.94 9.55 4.85
C SER A 254 2.15 10.38 4.46
N LYS A 255 3.03 9.79 3.64
CA LYS A 255 4.14 10.50 3.00
C LYS A 255 3.71 11.71 2.14
N GLU A 256 2.42 11.89 1.84
CA GLU A 256 1.91 13.08 1.15
C GLU A 256 2.28 14.38 1.87
N VAL A 257 2.30 14.37 3.21
CA VAL A 257 2.73 15.54 4.01
C VAL A 257 4.14 15.99 3.63
N ILE A 258 5.07 15.05 3.58
CA ILE A 258 6.47 15.33 3.24
C ILE A 258 6.62 15.66 1.75
N ARG A 259 5.85 14.98 0.89
CA ARG A 259 5.79 15.30 -0.54
C ARG A 259 5.43 16.77 -0.75
N GLN A 260 4.40 17.26 -0.07
CA GLN A 260 3.96 18.66 -0.17
C GLN A 260 4.98 19.62 0.45
N TYR A 261 5.66 19.23 1.53
CA TYR A 261 6.76 20.00 2.09
C TYR A 261 7.87 20.24 1.04
N HIS A 262 8.37 19.16 0.41
CA HIS A 262 9.38 19.29 -0.65
C HIS A 262 8.91 20.14 -1.84
N LYS A 263 7.64 20.00 -2.29
CA LYS A 263 7.12 20.87 -3.36
C LYS A 263 7.23 22.34 -3.03
N ARG A 264 7.01 22.71 -1.76
CA ARG A 264 7.03 24.10 -1.32
C ARG A 264 8.43 24.62 -1.07
N THR A 265 9.32 23.81 -0.48
CA THR A 265 10.65 24.25 -0.05
C THR A 265 11.76 23.97 -1.04
N GLN A 266 11.59 22.97 -1.92
CA GLN A 266 12.56 22.57 -2.94
C GLN A 266 11.92 22.53 -4.34
N PRO A 267 11.27 23.62 -4.81
CA PRO A 267 10.56 23.62 -6.09
C PRO A 267 11.47 23.39 -7.30
N GLU A 268 12.71 23.88 -7.26
CA GLU A 268 13.70 23.70 -8.34
C GLU A 268 14.03 22.22 -8.56
N TRP A 269 14.21 21.46 -7.47
CA TRP A 269 14.39 20.01 -7.55
C TRP A 269 13.14 19.31 -8.13
N VAL A 270 11.94 19.65 -7.65
CA VAL A 270 10.69 19.04 -8.13
C VAL A 270 10.45 19.33 -9.62
N GLU A 271 10.80 20.53 -10.09
CA GLU A 271 10.78 20.89 -11.50
C GLU A 271 11.79 20.06 -12.29
N ALA A 272 13.04 19.95 -11.84
CA ALA A 272 14.07 19.13 -12.49
C ALA A 272 13.67 17.64 -12.58
N VAL A 273 13.05 17.07 -11.54
CA VAL A 273 12.49 15.69 -11.60
C VAL A 273 11.45 15.57 -12.70
N SER A 274 10.56 16.57 -12.81
CA SER A 274 9.49 16.57 -13.80
C SER A 274 10.03 16.70 -15.23
N GLU A 275 11.02 17.56 -15.43
CA GLU A 275 11.72 17.74 -16.72
C GLU A 275 12.50 16.47 -17.11
N ALA A 276 13.22 15.86 -16.17
CA ALA A 276 13.97 14.64 -16.39
C ALA A 276 13.06 13.47 -16.80
N LYS A 277 11.91 13.29 -16.14
CA LYS A 277 10.89 12.29 -16.52
C LYS A 277 10.30 12.57 -17.90
N ALA A 278 10.01 13.84 -18.21
CA ALA A 278 9.50 14.22 -19.53
C ALA A 278 10.53 13.94 -20.63
N GLU A 279 11.80 14.24 -20.39
CA GLU A 279 12.90 13.98 -21.31
C GLU A 279 13.14 12.48 -21.51
N ALA A 280 13.20 11.70 -20.42
CA ALA A 280 13.32 10.26 -20.47
C ALA A 280 12.22 9.62 -21.33
N LYS A 281 10.98 10.08 -21.18
CA LYS A 281 9.84 9.65 -22.00
C LYS A 281 9.96 10.06 -23.48
N ARG A 282 10.52 11.24 -23.78
CA ARG A 282 10.74 11.69 -25.17
C ARG A 282 11.88 10.94 -25.86
N SER A 283 12.90 10.58 -25.09
CA SER A 283 14.14 9.97 -25.58
C SER A 283 14.19 8.45 -25.39
N ASP A 284 13.10 7.85 -24.90
CA ASP A 284 12.95 6.41 -24.65
C ASP A 284 14.05 5.83 -23.75
N VAL A 285 14.39 6.57 -22.69
CA VAL A 285 15.39 6.19 -21.69
C VAL A 285 14.69 5.75 -20.41
N ALA A 286 15.00 4.55 -19.92
CA ALA A 286 14.41 4.04 -18.68
C ALA A 286 14.92 4.77 -17.42
N ASP A 287 16.22 5.10 -17.38
CA ASP A 287 16.83 5.81 -16.26
C ASP A 287 16.65 7.33 -16.38
N TRP A 288 15.46 7.81 -16.02
CA TRP A 288 15.20 9.24 -15.95
C TRP A 288 16.00 9.93 -14.84
N LYS A 289 16.40 9.21 -13.79
CA LYS A 289 17.09 9.81 -12.64
C LYS A 289 18.49 10.28 -13.01
N GLY A 290 19.18 9.56 -13.88
CA GLY A 290 20.46 9.99 -14.47
C GLY A 290 20.37 11.26 -15.33
N LEU A 291 19.16 11.72 -15.68
CA LEU A 291 18.92 12.98 -16.40
C LEU A 291 18.58 14.14 -15.46
N CYS A 292 18.44 13.89 -14.16
CA CYS A 292 18.14 14.91 -13.16
C CYS A 292 19.43 15.37 -12.49
N ASP A 293 19.89 16.58 -12.82
CA ASP A 293 21.14 17.14 -12.27
C ASP A 293 21.00 17.71 -10.84
N ILE A 294 19.78 17.72 -10.29
CA ILE A 294 19.48 18.23 -8.96
C ILE A 294 19.05 17.07 -8.06
N ASP A 295 19.73 16.94 -6.91
CA ASP A 295 19.37 16.03 -5.83
C ASP A 295 18.49 16.75 -4.79
N PRO A 296 17.60 16.03 -4.07
CA PRO A 296 16.88 16.62 -2.95
C PRO A 296 17.82 16.96 -1.81
N GLU A 297 17.60 18.11 -1.18
CA GLU A 297 18.28 18.47 0.06
C GLU A 297 17.64 17.74 1.26
N PRO A 298 18.44 17.40 2.30
CA PRO A 298 17.94 16.88 3.55
C PRO A 298 16.87 17.78 4.19
N LEU A 299 15.90 17.16 4.86
CA LEU A 299 14.89 17.87 5.63
C LEU A 299 15.45 18.37 6.98
N ASP A 300 14.91 19.49 7.45
CA ASP A 300 15.18 19.96 8.81
C ASP A 300 14.69 18.94 9.85
N GLU A 301 15.42 18.79 10.95
CA GLU A 301 15.13 17.83 12.02
C GLU A 301 13.68 17.97 12.55
N SER A 302 13.17 19.19 12.66
CA SER A 302 11.78 19.45 13.10
C SER A 302 10.71 18.90 12.15
N VAL A 303 10.99 18.81 10.85
CA VAL A 303 10.08 18.23 9.85
C VAL A 303 10.09 16.71 9.97
N ILE A 304 11.28 16.13 10.19
CA ILE A 304 11.46 14.70 10.43
C ILE A 304 10.74 14.28 11.71
N GLU A 305 10.90 15.02 12.81
CA GLU A 305 10.17 14.79 14.06
C GLU A 305 8.65 14.89 13.86
N THR A 306 8.18 15.91 13.15
CA THR A 306 6.74 16.07 12.88
C THR A 306 6.18 14.90 12.08
N ALA A 307 6.91 14.42 11.07
CA ALA A 307 6.52 13.23 10.31
C ALA A 307 6.54 11.96 11.17
N ARG A 308 7.58 11.78 11.98
CA ARG A 308 7.70 10.66 12.92
C ARG A 308 6.53 10.62 13.88
N ASP A 309 6.19 11.76 14.48
CA ASP A 309 5.08 11.88 15.42
C ASP A 309 3.74 11.60 14.74
N MET A 310 3.54 12.02 13.49
CA MET A 310 2.35 11.68 12.72
C MET A 310 2.19 10.17 12.55
N TYR A 311 3.23 9.45 12.12
CA TYR A 311 3.18 7.99 11.96
C TYR A 311 2.95 7.28 13.30
N CYS A 312 3.71 7.65 14.33
CA CYS A 312 3.66 7.00 15.63
C CYS A 312 2.35 7.27 16.37
N ALA A 313 1.90 8.54 16.42
CA ALA A 313 0.63 8.90 17.05
C ALA A 313 -0.57 8.33 16.28
N GLY A 314 -0.49 8.33 14.94
CA GLY A 314 -1.48 7.69 14.09
C GLY A 314 -1.60 6.19 14.36
N ALA A 315 -0.48 5.48 14.48
CA ALA A 315 -0.47 4.05 14.78
C ALA A 315 -1.03 3.76 16.18
N ASN A 316 -0.61 4.52 17.20
CA ASN A 316 -1.16 4.37 18.56
C ASN A 316 -2.68 4.58 18.59
N ALA A 317 -3.16 5.66 17.96
CA ALA A 317 -4.60 5.97 17.91
C ALA A 317 -5.38 4.92 17.11
N TYR A 318 -4.85 4.49 15.96
CA TYR A 318 -5.47 3.47 15.12
C TYR A 318 -5.60 2.13 15.85
N MET A 319 -4.59 1.70 16.61
CA MET A 319 -4.59 0.41 17.32
C MET A 319 -5.17 0.49 18.74
N ASP A 320 -5.56 1.68 19.22
CA ASP A 320 -5.90 1.97 20.62
C ASP A 320 -4.85 1.41 21.60
N ARG A 321 -3.56 1.65 21.31
CA ARG A 321 -2.43 1.11 22.07
C ARG A 321 -1.27 2.10 22.12
N ASP A 322 -0.76 2.38 23.33
CA ASP A 322 0.44 3.21 23.54
C ASP A 322 1.73 2.42 23.27
N LEU A 323 2.00 2.09 22.00
CA LEU A 323 3.19 1.35 21.59
C LEU A 323 4.39 2.27 21.31
N PHE A 324 4.12 3.50 20.87
CA PHE A 324 5.13 4.51 20.57
C PHE A 324 5.07 5.68 21.56
N ASP A 325 6.22 6.19 22.00
CA ASP A 325 6.29 7.44 22.76
C ASP A 325 6.05 8.63 21.83
N ALA A 326 4.79 9.01 21.62
CA ALA A 326 4.37 10.04 20.68
C ALA A 326 3.30 10.94 21.31
N PRO A 327 3.16 12.20 20.86
CA PRO A 327 2.07 13.06 21.31
C PRO A 327 0.71 12.50 20.88
N PRO A 328 -0.41 12.99 21.45
CA PRO A 328 -1.74 12.65 20.96
C PRO A 328 -1.90 12.98 19.48
N LEU A 329 -2.66 12.16 18.74
CA LEU A 329 -2.86 12.31 17.29
C LEU A 329 -3.26 13.74 16.89
N SER A 330 -4.21 14.35 17.60
CA SER A 330 -4.64 15.73 17.34
C SER A 330 -3.49 16.75 17.41
N SER A 331 -2.53 16.55 18.32
CA SER A 331 -1.36 17.42 18.47
C SER A 331 -0.36 17.20 17.33
N ALA A 332 -0.11 15.94 16.95
CA ALA A 332 0.74 15.59 15.82
C ALA A 332 0.19 16.18 14.51
N ILE A 333 -1.11 16.02 14.24
CA ILE A 333 -1.78 16.59 13.07
C ILE A 333 -1.77 18.13 13.11
N GLY A 334 -1.93 18.71 14.30
CA GLY A 334 -1.74 20.15 14.49
C GLY A 334 -0.35 20.63 14.08
N ALA A 335 0.71 19.85 14.36
CA ALA A 335 2.07 20.15 13.92
C ALA A 335 2.24 20.00 12.41
N VAL A 336 1.71 18.93 11.82
CA VAL A 336 1.69 18.71 10.37
C VAL A 336 1.06 19.90 9.63
N ARG A 337 -0.07 20.43 10.11
CA ARG A 337 -0.74 21.59 9.49
C ARG A 337 0.05 22.89 9.56
N ARG A 338 1.04 22.99 10.46
CA ARG A 338 1.91 24.16 10.62
C ARG A 338 3.17 24.08 9.78
N LEU A 339 3.47 22.92 9.20
CA LEU A 339 4.52 22.77 8.20
C LEU A 339 4.13 23.57 6.96
#